data_AF-A0A423HXF2-F1
#
_entry.id   AF-A0A423HXF2-F1
#
_cell.length_a   1.000
_cell.length_b   1.000
_cell.length_c   1.000
_cell.angle_alpha   90.00
_cell.angle_beta   90.00
_cell.angle_gamma   90.00
#
_symmetry.space_group_name_H-M   'P 1'
#
loop_
_entity.id
_entity.type
_entity.pdbx_description
1 polymer ?
#
loop_
_entity_poly.entity_id
_entity_poly.type
_entity_poly.pdbx_seq_one_letter_code
_entity_poly.pdbx_strand_id
1 'polypeptide(L)' 'MSHIEEREGRLYAAELLASAVYMPRCMFDERGPVETMACNLELTAQVRPADYAKGIKQVLEVVRHGSL' A
#
# COMPACT_ATOMS: atom_id res chain seq x y z
N MET A 1 14.67 -18.28 -4.28
CA MET A 1 14.53 -16.84 -3.95
C MET A 1 13.50 -16.73 -2.84
N SER A 2 13.76 -15.89 -1.85
CA SER A 2 13.04 -15.92 -0.56
C SER A 2 11.73 -15.14 -0.64
N HIS A 3 10.60 -15.76 -0.34
CA HIS A 3 9.29 -15.09 -0.24
C HIS A 3 9.18 -14.12 0.94
N ILE A 4 10.25 -13.93 1.72
CA ILE A 4 10.26 -13.05 2.89
C ILE A 4 10.05 -11.60 2.47
N GLU A 5 10.79 -11.08 1.50
CA GLU A 5 10.68 -9.67 1.08
C GLU A 5 9.28 -9.37 0.52
N GLU A 6 8.71 -10.28 -0.28
CA GLU A 6 7.34 -10.15 -0.78
C GLU A 6 6.31 -10.13 0.35
N ARG A 7 6.49 -10.96 1.39
CA ARG A 7 5.62 -10.96 2.57
C ARG A 7 5.76 -9.69 3.38
N GLU A 8 6.97 -9.18 3.57
CA GLU A 8 7.23 -7.94 4.29
C GLU A 8 6.62 -6.73 3.57
N GLY A 9 6.75 -6.66 2.24
CA GLY A 9 6.12 -5.62 1.43
C GLY A 9 4.59 -5.63 1.54
N ARG A 10 3.98 -6.83 1.57
CA ARG A 10 2.52 -6.98 1.80
C ARG A 10 2.10 -6.49 3.19
N LEU A 11 2.79 -6.93 4.24
CA LEU A 11 2.47 -6.55 5.62
C LEU A 11 2.57 -5.04 5.81
N TYR A 12 3.66 -4.45 5.34
CA TYR A 12 3.87 -3.00 5.40
C TYR A 12 2.74 -2.23 4.71
N ALA A 13 2.38 -2.60 3.48
CA ALA A 13 1.30 -1.94 2.75
C ALA A 13 -0.05 -2.09 3.46
N ALA A 14 -0.37 -3.29 3.95
CA ALA A 14 -1.62 -3.57 4.65
C ALA A 14 -1.75 -2.78 5.96
N GLU A 15 -0.69 -2.72 6.77
CA GLU A 15 -0.67 -1.95 8.02
C GLU A 15 -0.84 -0.45 7.76
N LEU A 16 -0.15 0.09 6.75
CA LEU A 16 -0.25 1.50 6.39
C LEU A 16 -1.68 1.85 5.95
N LEU A 17 -2.28 1.03 5.09
CA LEU A 17 -3.65 1.23 4.61
C LEU A 17 -4.69 1.06 5.72
N ALA A 18 -4.52 0.09 6.62
CA ALA A 18 -5.38 -0.09 7.79
C ALA A 18 -5.36 1.13 8.71
N SER A 19 -4.19 1.77 8.87
CA SER A 19 -4.08 3.01 9.64
C SER A 19 -4.81 4.18 8.99
N ALA A 20 -4.87 4.23 7.65
CA ALA A 20 -5.50 5.29 6.88
C ALA A 20 -7.02 5.33 7.05
N VAL A 21 -7.66 4.19 7.30
CA VAL A 21 -9.13 4.06 7.44
C VAL A 21 -9.67 4.92 8.58
N TYR A 22 -8.90 5.13 9.64
CA TYR A 22 -9.31 5.90 10.82
C TYR A 22 -8.94 7.38 10.75
N MET A 23 -8.30 7.82 9.66
CA MET A 23 -7.84 9.21 9.55
C MET A 23 -8.98 10.14 9.09
N PRO A 24 -9.11 11.34 9.68
CA PRO A 24 -10.13 12.30 9.28
C PRO A 24 -9.93 12.78 7.83
N ARG A 25 -10.99 12.73 7.00
CA ARG A 25 -10.93 13.19 5.60
C ARG A 25 -10.52 14.66 5.46
N CYS A 26 -10.78 15.51 6.46
CA CYS A 26 -10.42 16.93 6.42
C CYS A 26 -8.91 17.21 6.41
N MET A 27 -8.07 16.20 6.70
CA MET A 27 -6.61 16.31 6.62
C MET A 27 -6.06 16.00 5.22
N PHE A 28 -6.93 15.62 4.28
CA PHE A 28 -6.56 15.16 2.95
C PHE A 28 -7.33 15.95 1.89
N ASP A 29 -6.83 15.90 0.66
CA ASP A 29 -7.56 16.44 -0.50
C ASP A 29 -8.75 15.53 -0.87
N GLU A 30 -9.34 15.80 -2.04
CA GLU A 30 -10.53 15.10 -2.55
C GLU A 30 -10.36 13.57 -2.62
N ARG A 31 -9.12 13.08 -2.75
CA ARG A 31 -8.79 11.65 -2.80
C ARG A 31 -9.04 10.94 -1.47
N GLY A 32 -8.94 11.67 -0.36
CA GLY A 32 -9.08 11.12 0.99
C GLY A 32 -7.85 10.29 1.44
N PRO A 33 -7.91 9.75 2.67
CA PRO A 33 -6.73 9.16 3.33
C PRO A 33 -6.22 7.87 2.67
N VAL A 34 -7.13 6.97 2.29
CA VAL A 34 -6.77 5.66 1.72
C VAL A 34 -6.07 5.82 0.38
N GLU A 35 -6.63 6.60 -0.54
CA GLU A 35 -6.00 6.81 -1.86
C GLU A 35 -4.70 7.63 -1.74
N THR A 36 -4.62 8.58 -0.79
CA THR A 36 -3.36 9.28 -0.52
C THR A 36 -2.27 8.30 -0.07
N MET A 37 -2.58 7.37 0.83
CA MET A 37 -1.63 6.34 1.26
C MET A 37 -1.31 5.35 0.13
N ALA A 38 -2.28 5.01 -0.73
CA ALA A 38 -2.04 4.18 -1.91
C ALA A 38 -1.01 4.83 -2.85
N CYS A 39 -1.14 6.12 -3.17
CA CYS A 39 -0.15 6.84 -3.96
C CYS A 39 1.24 6.86 -3.29
N ASN A 40 1.32 7.04 -1.97
CA ASN A 40 2.59 7.01 -1.25
C ASN A 40 3.26 5.63 -1.30
N LEU A 41 2.46 4.56 -1.24
CA LEU A 41 2.94 3.19 -1.38
C LEU A 41 3.45 2.91 -2.80
N GLU A 42 2.83 3.47 -3.84
CA GLU A 42 3.34 3.37 -5.21
C GLU A 42 4.72 4.01 -5.36
N LEU A 43 4.91 5.21 -4.80
CA LEU A 43 6.21 5.88 -4.79
C LEU A 43 7.24 5.06 -3.99
N THR A 44 6.83 4.51 -2.84
CA THR A 44 7.70 3.65 -2.02
C THR A 44 8.13 2.40 -2.78
N ALA A 45 7.23 1.76 -3.54
CA ALA A 45 7.53 0.58 -4.33
C ALA A 45 8.58 0.84 -5.43
N GLN A 46 8.74 2.09 -5.90
CA GLN A 46 9.73 2.43 -6.94
C GLN A 46 11.18 2.39 -6.42
N VAL A 47 11.40 2.57 -5.12
CA VAL A 47 12.73 2.66 -4.51
C VAL A 47 13.11 1.43 -3.69
N ARG A 48 12.23 0.43 -3.62
CA ARG A 48 12.43 -0.81 -2.86
C ARG A 48 12.88 -1.97 -3.76
N PRO A 49 13.51 -3.02 -3.20
CA PRO A 49 13.83 -4.24 -3.94
C PRO A 49 12.59 -4.83 -4.63
N ALA A 50 12.81 -5.49 -5.77
CA ALA A 50 11.73 -5.93 -6.65
C ALA A 50 10.70 -6.84 -5.96
N ASP A 51 11.15 -7.77 -5.11
CA ASP A 51 10.25 -8.70 -4.40
C ASP A 51 9.44 -7.97 -3.32
N TYR A 52 10.03 -7.02 -2.60
CA TYR A 52 9.31 -6.16 -1.66
C TYR A 52 8.27 -5.27 -2.38
N ALA A 53 8.67 -4.65 -3.48
CA ALA A 53 7.80 -3.82 -4.31
C ALA A 53 6.64 -4.63 -4.90
N LYS A 54 6.86 -5.88 -5.28
CA LYS A 54 5.82 -6.81 -5.72
C LYS A 54 4.78 -7.04 -4.62
N GLY A 55 5.24 -7.23 -3.38
CA GLY A 55 4.34 -7.37 -2.22
C GLY A 55 3.45 -6.14 -2.00
N ILE A 56 4.02 -4.93 -2.10
CA ILE A 56 3.23 -3.69 -2.03
C ILE A 56 2.17 -3.64 -3.14
N LYS A 57 2.58 -3.91 -4.39
CA LYS A 57 1.69 -3.82 -5.57
C LYS A 57 0.50 -4.77 -5.48
N GLN A 58 0.71 -5.99 -4.97
CA GLN A 58 -0.38 -6.94 -4.74
C GLN A 58 -1.46 -6.35 -3.82
N VAL A 59 -1.08 -5.69 -2.71
CA VAL A 59 -2.05 -5.07 -1.80
C VAL A 59 -2.78 -3.90 -2.46
N LEU A 60 -2.05 -3.07 -3.21
CA LEU A 60 -2.67 -1.94 -3.94
C LEU A 60 -3.68 -2.40 -4.98
N GLU A 61 -3.43 -3.53 -5.65
CA GLU A 61 -4.36 -4.13 -6.60
C GLU A 61 -5.67 -4.55 -5.92
N VAL A 62 -5.59 -5.20 -4.75
CA VAL A 62 -6.77 -5.56 -3.94
C VAL A 62 -7.55 -4.31 -3.53
N VAL A 63 -6.88 -3.27 -3.03
CA VAL A 63 -7.53 -2.05 -2.54
C VAL A 63 -8.29 -1.31 -3.66
N ARG A 64 -7.71 -1.24 -4.87
CA ARG A 64 -8.29 -0.48 -5.97
C ARG A 64 -9.32 -1.24 -6.80
N HIS A 65 -9.17 -2.56 -6.90
CA HIS A 65 -10.01 -3.38 -7.78
C HIS A 65 -10.90 -4.36 -7.01
N GLY A 66 -10.81 -4.40 -5.68
CA GLY A 66 -11.62 -5.28 -4.84
C GLY A 66 -11.44 -6.77 -5.12
N SER A 67 -10.35 -7.16 -5.79
CA SER A 67 -10.12 -8.52 -6.26
C SER A 67 -9.25 -9.26 -5.24
N LEU A 68 -9.71 -10.42 -4.77
CA LEU A 68 -8.98 -11.40 -3.95
C LEU A 68 -8.34 -12.47 -4.83
#